data_AF-A0AAD9CSA2-F1
#
_entry.id   AF-A0AAD9CSA2-F1
#
_cell.length_a   1.000
_cell.length_b   1.000
_cell.length_c   1.000
_cell.angle_alpha   90.00
_cell.angle_beta   90.00
_cell.angle_gamma   90.00
#
_symmetry.space_group_name_H-M   'P 1'
#
loop_
_entity.id
_entity.type
_entity.pdbx_description
1 polymer ?
#
loop_
_entity_poly.entity_id
_entity_poly.type
_entity_poly.pdbx_seq_one_letter_code
_entity_poly.pdbx_strand_id
1 'polypeptide(L)'
;MAGPLMAAPAAQPPPLRVPRTTAYRKRKAAQADAARGGPSPWSKARRQTGHYTCSKCGQAKRIDTGHTRIAGVSYCAAAGGKAVEEWREEMKRLKRDREGGE
;
A
#
# COMPACT_ATOMS: atom_id res chain seq x y z
N MET A 1 -35.81 33.45 -16.49
CA MET A 1 -34.53 33.76 -15.83
C MET A 1 -34.36 32.78 -14.67
N ALA A 2 -33.61 31.69 -14.84
CA ALA A 2 -33.36 30.72 -13.76
C ALA A 2 -32.15 31.22 -12.93
N GLY A 3 -32.37 31.53 -11.66
CA GLY A 3 -31.33 31.98 -10.74
C GLY A 3 -30.37 30.85 -10.34
N PRO A 4 -29.11 31.17 -9.99
CA PRO A 4 -28.11 30.15 -9.70
C PRO A 4 -28.39 29.42 -8.39
N LEU A 5 -28.42 28.09 -8.45
CA LEU A 5 -28.44 27.20 -7.29
C LEU A 5 -27.17 27.43 -6.47
N MET A 6 -27.32 28.05 -5.30
CA MET A 6 -26.23 28.19 -4.33
C MET A 6 -25.86 26.80 -3.81
N ALA A 7 -24.65 26.34 -4.09
CA ALA A 7 -24.11 25.10 -3.55
C ALA A 7 -23.96 25.23 -2.03
N ALA A 8 -24.66 24.38 -1.29
CA ALA A 8 -24.53 24.30 0.16
C ALA A 8 -23.08 23.92 0.55
N PRO A 9 -22.48 24.56 1.57
CA PRO A 9 -21.16 24.17 2.04
C PRO A 9 -21.23 22.75 2.59
N ALA A 10 -20.39 21.86 2.06
CA ALA A 10 -20.25 20.50 2.55
C ALA A 10 -20.01 20.51 4.07
N ALA A 11 -20.88 19.81 4.81
CA ALA A 11 -20.78 19.68 6.25
C ALA A 11 -19.38 19.16 6.62
N GLN A 12 -18.61 19.97 7.34
CA GLN A 12 -17.29 19.56 7.80
C GLN A 12 -17.46 18.43 8.82
N PRO A 13 -16.69 17.31 8.71
CA PRO A 13 -16.76 16.24 9.69
C PRO A 13 -16.44 16.80 11.09
N PRO A 14 -17.05 16.26 12.16
CA PRO A 14 -16.80 16.72 13.52
C PRO A 14 -15.29 16.68 13.82
N PRO A 15 -14.74 17.68 14.53
CA PRO A 15 -13.31 17.74 14.79
C PRO A 15 -12.91 16.51 15.62
N LEU A 16 -12.23 15.56 14.98
CA LEU A 16 -11.59 14.46 15.67
C LEU A 16 -10.63 15.07 16.69
N ARG A 17 -10.89 14.83 17.98
CA ARG A 17 -10.12 15.38 19.11
C ARG A 17 -8.75 14.72 19.13
N VAL A 18 -7.86 15.17 18.25
CA VAL A 18 -6.49 14.67 18.15
C VAL A 18 -5.71 15.08 19.40
N PRO A 19 -4.90 14.18 20.00
CA PRO A 19 -4.02 14.55 21.09
C PRO A 19 -3.15 15.76 20.70
N ARG A 20 -2.92 16.68 21.65
CA ARG A 20 -2.15 17.92 21.43
C ARG A 20 -0.78 17.66 20.79
N THR A 21 -0.13 16.56 21.16
CA THR A 21 1.15 16.12 20.58
C THR A 21 1.03 15.77 19.10
N THR A 22 -0.05 15.09 18.71
CA THR A 22 -0.36 14.75 17.30
C THR A 22 -0.65 16.00 16.49
N ALA A 23 -1.44 16.94 17.02
CA ALA A 23 -1.71 18.22 16.36
C ALA A 23 -0.41 19.03 16.13
N TYR A 24 0.46 19.10 17.15
CA TYR A 24 1.75 19.77 17.04
C TYR A 24 2.65 19.14 15.97
N ARG A 25 2.78 17.80 15.97
CA ARG A 25 3.58 17.07 14.98
C ARG A 25 3.05 17.28 13.55
N LYS A 26 1.72 17.21 13.35
CA LYS A 26 1.10 17.47 12.04
C LYS A 26 1.38 18.88 11.55
N ARG A 27 1.27 19.89 12.43
CA ARG A 27 1.54 21.30 12.07
C ARG A 27 3.01 21.52 11.70
N LYS A 28 3.96 20.93 12.45
CA LYS A 28 5.38 21.00 12.12
C LYS A 28 5.72 20.30 10.80
N ALA A 29 5.09 19.15 10.52
CA ALA A 29 5.25 18.47 9.24
C ALA A 29 4.72 19.31 8.08
N ALA A 30 3.51 19.87 8.20
CA ALA A 30 2.92 20.74 7.18
C ALA A 30 3.77 22.00 6.91
N GLN A 31 4.35 22.61 7.95
CA GLN A 31 5.29 23.73 7.79
C GLN A 31 6.56 23.31 7.05
N ALA A 32 7.10 22.12 7.34
CA ALA A 32 8.28 21.61 6.65
C ALA A 32 8.00 21.28 5.17
N ASP A 33 6.82 20.75 4.86
CA ASP A 33 6.39 20.50 3.48
C ASP A 33 6.16 21.82 2.73
N ALA A 34 5.53 22.82 3.36
CA ALA A 34 5.33 24.14 2.78
C ALA A 34 6.68 24.85 2.47
N ALA A 35 7.65 24.77 3.40
CA ALA A 35 9.00 25.31 3.19
C ALA A 35 9.77 24.61 2.06
N ARG A 36 9.39 23.37 1.72
CA ARG A 36 9.99 22.57 0.63
C ARG A 36 9.22 22.67 -0.69
N GLY A 37 8.12 23.44 -0.75
CA GLY A 37 7.28 23.54 -1.93
C GLY A 37 6.37 22.32 -2.19
N GLY A 38 6.14 21.47 -1.18
CA GLY A 38 5.26 20.33 -1.27
C GLY A 38 5.65 19.15 -0.36
N PRO A 39 4.80 18.12 -0.27
CA PRO A 39 5.06 16.94 0.53
C PRO A 39 6.34 16.23 0.08
N SER A 40 7.17 15.83 1.03
CA SER A 40 8.41 15.09 0.75
C SER A 40 8.15 13.90 -0.20
N PRO A 41 8.96 13.74 -1.28
CA PRO A 41 8.90 12.57 -2.16
C PRO A 41 9.08 11.24 -1.42
N TRP A 42 9.68 11.28 -0.23
CA TRP A 42 9.95 10.13 0.61
C TRP A 42 8.87 9.85 1.67
N SER A 43 7.76 10.58 1.63
CA SER A 43 6.62 10.38 2.52
C SER A 43 6.12 8.92 2.46
N LYS A 44 5.77 8.36 3.63
CA LYS A 44 5.34 6.96 3.74
C LYS A 44 4.15 6.64 2.83
N ALA A 45 3.24 7.60 2.62
CA ALA A 45 2.07 7.43 1.75
C ALA A 45 2.46 7.16 0.28
N ARG A 46 3.48 7.85 -0.24
CA ARG A 46 3.97 7.59 -1.60
C ARG A 46 4.67 6.24 -1.71
N ARG A 47 5.47 5.84 -0.70
CA ARG A 47 6.13 4.53 -0.68
C ARG A 47 5.14 3.37 -0.71
N GLN A 48 4.01 3.47 -0.02
CA GLN A 48 2.99 2.42 0.01
C GLN A 48 2.40 2.12 -1.38
N THR A 49 2.28 3.15 -2.23
CA THR A 49 1.59 3.02 -3.53
C THR A 49 2.51 2.46 -4.63
N GLY A 50 3.81 2.78 -4.59
CA GLY A 50 4.75 2.42 -5.66
C GLY A 50 5.17 0.94 -5.72
N HIS A 51 4.93 0.15 -4.67
CA HIS A 51 5.43 -1.24 -4.57
C HIS A 51 4.39 -2.31 -4.90
N TYR A 52 3.19 -1.91 -5.31
CA TYR A 52 2.05 -2.80 -5.46
C TYR A 52 1.91 -3.40 -6.87
N THR A 53 2.92 -3.29 -7.73
CA THR A 53 2.92 -3.91 -9.08
C THR A 53 3.97 -5.01 -9.19
N CYS A 54 3.64 -6.06 -9.92
CA CYS A 54 4.51 -7.19 -10.17
C CYS A 54 5.51 -6.86 -11.28
N SER A 55 6.80 -7.00 -11.01
CA SER A 55 7.85 -6.73 -12.02
C SER A 55 7.85 -7.74 -13.17
N LYS A 56 7.25 -8.92 -12.99
CA LYS A 56 7.23 -9.99 -14.00
C LYS A 56 6.05 -9.89 -14.98
N CYS A 57 4.89 -9.42 -14.52
CA CYS A 57 3.68 -9.36 -15.35
C CYS A 57 2.98 -7.99 -15.37
N GLY A 58 3.52 -6.99 -14.65
CA GLY A 58 2.94 -5.65 -14.56
C GLY A 58 1.67 -5.55 -13.70
N GLN A 59 1.01 -6.67 -13.37
CA GLN A 59 -0.25 -6.68 -12.63
C GLN A 59 -0.09 -6.23 -11.18
N ALA A 60 -1.18 -5.74 -10.60
CA ALA A 60 -1.22 -5.41 -9.19
C ALA A 60 -0.95 -6.66 -8.33
N LYS A 61 -0.01 -6.57 -7.38
CA LYS A 61 0.36 -7.59 -6.39
C LYS A 61 -0.74 -7.77 -5.32
N ARG A 62 -1.99 -7.92 -5.75
CA ARG A 62 -3.14 -8.24 -4.90
C ARG A 62 -3.26 -9.74 -4.75
N ILE A 63 -3.83 -10.16 -3.62
CA ILE A 63 -4.24 -11.56 -3.42
C ILE A 63 -5.25 -12.00 -4.48
N ASP A 64 -6.10 -11.07 -4.94
CA ASP A 64 -7.12 -11.28 -5.97
C ASP A 64 -6.52 -11.71 -7.32
N THR A 65 -5.37 -11.13 -7.69
CA THR A 65 -4.67 -11.44 -8.94
C THR A 65 -3.72 -12.64 -8.79
N GLY A 66 -3.87 -13.44 -7.73
CA GLY A 66 -3.03 -14.61 -7.45
C GLY A 66 -1.58 -14.27 -7.08
N HIS A 67 -1.27 -13.02 -6.74
CA HIS A 67 0.08 -12.62 -6.32
C HIS A 67 0.23 -12.79 -4.81
N THR A 68 0.80 -13.93 -4.41
CA THR A 68 1.07 -14.24 -3.00
C THR A 68 2.59 -14.29 -2.76
N ARG A 69 3.03 -13.85 -1.58
CA ARG A 69 4.42 -14.04 -1.13
C ARG A 69 4.47 -15.14 -0.08
N ILE A 70 5.30 -16.17 -0.30
CA ILE A 70 5.49 -17.30 0.61
C ILE A 70 6.98 -17.57 0.75
N ALA A 71 7.45 -17.77 1.99
CA ALA A 71 8.87 -18.00 2.32
C ALA A 71 9.84 -16.94 1.74
N GLY A 72 9.38 -15.70 1.55
CA GLY A 72 10.17 -14.61 0.96
C GLY A 72 10.13 -14.55 -0.58
N VAL A 73 9.60 -15.57 -1.25
CA VAL A 73 9.46 -15.64 -2.70
C VAL A 73 8.10 -15.10 -3.12
N SER A 74 8.07 -14.23 -4.14
CA SER A 74 6.83 -13.67 -4.67
C SER A 74 6.38 -14.48 -5.88
N TYR A 75 5.20 -15.08 -5.80
CA TYR A 75 4.62 -15.85 -6.90
C TYR A 75 3.81 -14.96 -7.84
N CYS A 76 3.86 -15.33 -9.11
CA CYS A 76 3.16 -14.68 -10.19
C CYS A 76 2.65 -15.77 -11.14
N ALA A 77 1.34 -15.97 -11.21
CA ALA A 77 0.73 -17.01 -12.04
C ALA A 77 1.10 -16.87 -13.53
N ALA A 78 1.13 -15.63 -14.03
CA ALA A 78 1.49 -15.32 -15.42
C ALA A 78 2.95 -15.65 -15.77
N ALA A 79 3.86 -15.63 -14.79
CA ALA A 79 5.28 -15.93 -15.01
C ALA A 79 5.68 -17.35 -14.59
N GLY A 80 4.86 -17.99 -13.75
CA GLY A 80 5.20 -19.27 -13.11
C GLY A 80 4.77 -20.49 -13.89
N GLY A 81 3.80 -20.39 -14.80
CA GLY A 81 3.26 -21.51 -15.59
C GLY A 81 2.58 -22.63 -14.77
N LYS A 82 2.84 -22.72 -13.47
CA LYS A 82 2.26 -23.64 -12.49
C LYS A 82 1.12 -22.95 -11.74
N ALA A 83 0.13 -23.70 -11.27
CA ALA A 83 -0.97 -23.17 -10.45
C ALA A 83 -0.49 -22.67 -9.07
N VAL A 84 -1.23 -21.72 -8.47
CA VAL A 84 -0.91 -21.13 -7.15
C VAL A 84 -0.83 -22.21 -6.07
N GLU A 85 -1.72 -23.20 -6.12
CA GLU A 85 -1.81 -24.33 -5.18
C GLU A 85 -0.57 -25.22 -5.23
N GLU A 86 -0.13 -25.59 -6.44
CA GLU A 86 1.06 -26.41 -6.64
C GLU A 86 2.32 -25.68 -6.17
N TRP A 87 2.44 -24.39 -6.48
CA TRP A 87 3.54 -23.57 -6.00
C TRP A 87 3.54 -23.38 -4.47
N ARG A 88 2.35 -23.29 -3.85
CA ARG A 88 2.20 -23.22 -2.39
C ARG A 88 2.76 -24.45 -1.70
N GLU A 89 2.42 -25.64 -2.19
CA GLU A 89 2.91 -26.90 -1.65
C GLU A 89 4.42 -27.08 -1.90
N GLU A 90 4.92 -26.66 -3.06
CA GLU A 90 6.37 -26.65 -3.36
C GLU A 90 7.13 -25.74 -2.39
N MET A 91 6.66 -24.52 -2.13
CA MET A 91 7.26 -23.62 -1.15
C MET A 91 7.17 -24.14 0.29
N LYS A 92 6.10 -24.86 0.63
CA LYS A 92 5.92 -25.49 1.95
C LYS A 92 6.89 -26.66 2.14
N ARG A 93 7.16 -27.45 1.09
CA ARG A 93 8.23 -28.46 1.05
C ARG A 93 9.60 -27.82 1.26
N LEU A 94 9.96 -26.83 0.44
CA LEU A 94 11.25 -26.12 0.55
C LEU A 94 11.46 -25.48 1.93
N LYS A 95 10.40 -24.94 2.54
CA LYS A 95 10.46 -24.38 3.90
C LYS A 95 10.80 -25.46 4.92
N ARG A 96 10.13 -26.62 4.85
CA ARG A 96 10.39 -27.77 5.72
C ARG A 96 11.79 -28.33 5.51
N ASP A 97 12.27 -28.44 4.28
CA ASP A 97 13.61 -28.95 3.99
C ASP A 97 14.70 -28.02 4.55
N ARG A 98 14.47 -26.69 4.52
CA ARG A 98 15.37 -25.71 5.15
C ARG A 98 15.32 -25.73 6.68
N GLU A 99 14.16 -26.00 7.26
CA GLU A 99 13.96 -26.07 8.71
C GLU A 99 14.37 -27.44 9.30
N GLY A 100 14.50 -28.48 8.47
CA GLY A 100 14.84 -29.85 8.87
C GLY A 100 16.28 -30.28 8.54
N GLY A 101 17.16 -29.37 8.12
CA GLY A 101 18.58 -29.63 7.97
C GLY A 101 19.31 -29.44 9.30
N GLU A 102 19.32 -30.48 10.14
CA GLU A 102 20.19 -30.64 11.31
C GLU A 102 21.07 -31.89 11.12
#